data_AF-A0A7G5H3L8-F1
#
_entry.id   AF-A0A7G5H3L8-F1
#
_cell.length_a   1.000
_cell.length_b   1.000
_cell.length_c   1.000
_cell.angle_alpha   90.00
_cell.angle_beta   90.00
_cell.angle_gamma   90.00
#
_symmetry.space_group_name_H-M   'P 1'
#
loop_
_entity.id
_entity.type
_entity.pdbx_description
1 polymer ?
#
loop_
_entity_poly.entity_id
_entity_poly.type
_entity_poly.pdbx_seq_one_letter_code
_entity_poly.pdbx_strand_id
1 'polypeptide(L)'
;MKLTWTFYPKGETESVTLTVVYIPELDAEKLSSGGFLHENTNTAYVDWQTYKRFDMSDVDGRKDAFRRLTTIDKNRTASDKLPWLL
;
A
#
# COMPACT_ATOMS: atom_id res chain seq x y z
N MET A 1 -4.50 1.33 13.87
CA MET A 1 -4.85 -0.12 13.89
C MET A 1 -3.95 -0.84 12.88
N LYS A 2 -3.69 -2.15 13.05
CA LYS A 2 -2.85 -2.91 12.12
C LYS A 2 -3.44 -4.30 11.84
N LEU A 3 -3.28 -4.79 10.61
CA LEU A 3 -3.59 -6.16 10.24
C LEU A 3 -2.48 -6.75 9.36
N THR A 4 -2.48 -8.06 9.23
CA THR A 4 -1.56 -8.79 8.37
C THR A 4 -2.35 -9.59 7.35
N TRP A 5 -2.03 -9.39 6.08
CA TRP A 5 -2.62 -10.15 4.98
C TRP A 5 -1.53 -10.97 4.31
N THR A 6 -1.63 -12.30 4.39
CA THR A 6 -0.71 -13.22 3.72
C THR A 6 -1.44 -13.85 2.53
N PHE A 7 -0.82 -13.82 1.36
CA PHE A 7 -1.32 -14.52 0.18
C PHE A 7 -0.28 -15.53 -0.33
N TYR A 8 -0.79 -16.61 -0.93
CA TYR A 8 0.00 -17.68 -1.51
C TYR A 8 -0.15 -17.63 -3.03
N PRO A 9 0.83 -17.08 -3.76
CA PRO A 9 0.80 -17.08 -5.22
C PRO A 9 0.76 -18.51 -5.74
N LYS A 10 -0.09 -18.78 -6.74
CA LYS A 10 -0.25 -20.14 -7.27
C LYS A 10 1.01 -20.55 -8.02
N GLY A 11 1.70 -21.57 -7.52
CA GLY A 11 2.93 -22.09 -8.12
C GLY A 11 4.22 -21.56 -7.48
N GLU A 12 4.12 -20.68 -6.49
CA GLU A 12 5.25 -20.24 -5.67
C GLU A 12 5.24 -20.96 -4.33
N THR A 13 6.42 -21.30 -3.83
CA THR A 13 6.61 -21.91 -2.49
C THR A 13 6.65 -20.87 -1.38
N GLU A 14 6.78 -19.59 -1.73
CA GLU A 14 6.92 -18.49 -0.78
C GLU A 14 5.59 -17.76 -0.61
N SER A 15 5.22 -17.50 0.65
CA SER A 15 4.06 -16.69 0.99
C SER A 15 4.46 -15.21 1.02
N VAL A 16 3.64 -14.36 0.44
CA VAL A 16 3.85 -12.91 0.51
C VAL A 16 2.98 -12.34 1.63
N THR A 17 3.62 -11.72 2.62
CA THR A 17 2.94 -11.12 3.76
C THR A 17 2.99 -9.59 3.68
N LEU A 18 1.81 -8.97 3.58
CA LEU A 18 1.61 -7.52 3.63
C LEU A 18 1.17 -7.10 5.03
N THR A 19 1.88 -6.16 5.64
CA THR A 19 1.42 -5.47 6.86
C THR A 19 0.62 -4.24 6.47
N VAL A 20 -0.61 -4.12 6.93
CA VAL A 20 -1.48 -2.96 6.64
C VAL A 20 -1.70 -2.16 7.91
N VAL A 21 -1.34 -0.88 7.88
CA VAL A 21 -1.41 0.06 9.00
C VAL A 21 -2.37 1.18 8.64
N TYR A 22 -3.42 1.34 9.44
CA TYR A 22 -4.32 2.47 9.32
C TYR A 22 -3.68 3.73 9.93
N ILE A 23 -3.66 4.82 9.16
CA ILE A 23 -3.16 6.14 9.54
C ILE A 23 -4.32 7.16 9.45
N PRO A 24 -4.89 7.61 10.58
CA PRO A 24 -6.04 8.53 10.61
C PRO A 24 -5.84 9.83 9.85
N GLU A 25 -4.61 10.33 9.81
CA GLU A 25 -4.24 11.56 9.13
C GLU A 25 -4.51 11.48 7.62
N LEU A 26 -4.49 10.28 7.04
CA LEU A 26 -4.76 10.08 5.61
C LEU A 26 -6.26 10.18 5.25
N ASP A 27 -7.17 10.07 6.23
CA ASP A 27 -8.61 10.23 5.99
C ASP A 27 -8.97 11.65 5.55
N ALA A 28 -8.21 12.64 6.04
CA ALA A 28 -8.41 14.05 5.69
C ALA A 28 -7.91 14.37 4.26
N GLU A 29 -6.89 13.63 3.78
CA GLU A 29 -6.20 13.88 2.51
C GLU A 29 -6.98 13.36 1.28
N LYS A 30 -8.03 12.54 1.48
CA LYS A 30 -8.86 11.96 0.41
C LYS A 30 -8.02 11.37 -0.73
N LEU A 31 -7.03 10.54 -0.38
CA LEU A 31 -6.10 9.95 -1.34
C LEU A 31 -6.83 9.15 -2.41
N SER A 32 -6.58 9.46 -3.69
CA SER A 32 -7.14 8.69 -4.82
C SER A 32 -6.61 7.25 -4.87
N SER A 33 -5.39 7.03 -4.36
CA SER A 33 -4.73 5.73 -4.26
C SER A 33 -5.16 4.91 -3.04
N GLY A 34 -5.80 5.53 -2.04
CA GLY A 34 -6.14 4.90 -0.76
C GLY A 34 -4.97 4.70 0.22
N GLY A 35 -3.73 4.93 -0.21
CA GLY A 35 -2.55 4.83 0.67
C GLY A 35 -1.21 4.62 -0.05
N PHE A 36 -0.20 4.29 0.75
CA PHE A 36 1.19 4.15 0.34
C PHE A 36 1.73 2.75 0.66
N LEU A 37 2.51 2.18 -0.25
CA LEU A 37 3.21 0.91 -0.06
C LEU A 37 4.71 1.15 0.12
N HIS A 38 5.24 0.79 1.28
CA HIS A 38 6.68 0.71 1.49
C HIS A 38 7.15 -0.71 1.15
N GLU A 39 7.69 -0.87 -0.06
CA GLU A 39 8.04 -2.18 -0.63
C GLU A 39 9.10 -2.91 0.19
N ASN A 40 10.11 -2.19 0.70
CA ASN A 40 11.21 -2.78 1.48
C ASN A 40 10.76 -3.52 2.74
N THR A 41 9.67 -3.08 3.38
CA THR A 41 9.12 -3.73 4.57
C THR A 41 7.78 -4.41 4.31
N ASN A 42 7.35 -4.44 3.04
CA ASN A 42 6.03 -4.87 2.61
C ASN A 42 4.92 -4.34 3.54
N THR A 43 4.93 -3.01 3.75
CA THR A 43 4.02 -2.34 4.68
C THR A 43 3.20 -1.29 3.94
N ALA A 44 1.88 -1.42 3.99
CA ALA A 44 0.93 -0.45 3.47
C ALA A 44 0.44 0.49 4.57
N TYR A 45 0.52 1.79 4.33
CA TYR A 45 -0.04 2.85 5.18
C TYR A 45 -1.26 3.43 4.49
N VAL A 46 -2.44 3.27 5.08
CA VAL A 46 -3.71 3.47 4.36
C VAL A 46 -4.71 4.28 5.16
N ASP A 47 -5.65 4.89 4.44
CA ASP A 47 -6.85 5.50 5.03
C ASP A 47 -7.83 4.43 5.57
N TRP A 48 -8.86 4.87 6.28
CA TRP A 48 -9.85 3.98 6.89
C TRP A 48 -10.65 3.19 5.84
N GLN A 49 -11.00 3.83 4.73
CA GLN A 49 -11.80 3.20 3.67
C GLN A 49 -11.03 2.02 3.05
N THR A 50 -9.75 2.19 2.82
CA THR A 50 -8.83 1.22 2.26
C THR A 50 -8.47 0.16 3.28
N TYR A 51 -8.24 0.54 4.54
CA TYR A 51 -8.03 -0.41 5.65
C TYR A 51 -9.19 -1.42 5.74
N LYS A 52 -10.44 -0.96 5.69
CA LYS A 52 -11.61 -1.85 5.71
C LYS A 52 -11.63 -2.84 4.55
N ARG A 53 -11.13 -2.47 3.36
CA ARG A 53 -11.02 -3.40 2.23
C ARG A 53 -10.05 -4.54 2.51
N PHE A 54 -8.98 -4.25 3.26
CA PHE A 54 -8.06 -5.29 3.70
C PHE A 54 -8.62 -6.15 4.84
N ASP A 55 -9.44 -5.56 5.71
CA ASP A 55 -10.06 -6.26 6.85
C ASP A 55 -11.19 -7.22 6.41
N MET A 56 -11.94 -6.88 5.36
CA MET A 56 -12.97 -7.75 4.79
C MET A 56 -12.40 -9.06 4.22
N SER A 57 -13.12 -10.18 4.33
CA SER A 57 -12.72 -11.51 3.83
C SER A 57 -12.78 -11.67 2.29
N ASP A 58 -12.88 -10.58 1.53
CA ASP A 58 -12.94 -10.59 0.07
C ASP A 58 -11.52 -10.53 -0.53
N VAL A 59 -11.09 -11.63 -1.14
CA VAL A 59 -9.77 -11.74 -1.76
C VAL A 59 -9.61 -10.81 -2.96
N ASP A 60 -10.66 -10.63 -3.76
CA ASP A 60 -10.58 -9.77 -4.95
C ASP A 60 -10.56 -8.30 -4.54
N GLY A 61 -11.34 -7.92 -3.53
CA GLY A 61 -11.28 -6.59 -2.90
C GLY A 61 -9.91 -6.26 -2.31
N ARG A 62 -9.26 -7.22 -1.67
CA ARG A 62 -7.88 -7.06 -1.14
C ARG A 62 -6.86 -6.84 -2.26
N LYS A 63 -6.96 -7.60 -3.35
CA LYS A 63 -6.08 -7.46 -4.53
C LYS A 63 -6.29 -6.12 -5.23
N ASP A 64 -7.54 -5.69 -5.41
CA ASP A 64 -7.87 -4.37 -5.96
C ASP A 64 -7.32 -3.24 -5.08
N ALA A 65 -7.49 -3.33 -3.75
CA ALA A 65 -6.94 -2.35 -2.82
C ALA A 65 -5.40 -2.30 -2.90
N PHE A 66 -4.73 -3.45 -2.94
CA PHE A 66 -3.28 -3.52 -3.06
C PHE A 66 -2.76 -2.86 -4.35
N ARG A 67 -3.41 -3.10 -5.49
CA ARG A 67 -3.04 -2.51 -6.79
C ARG A 67 -3.18 -0.99 -6.85
N ARG A 68 -3.99 -0.39 -5.97
CA ARG A 68 -4.19 1.06 -5.93
C ARG A 68 -3.12 1.79 -5.13
N LEU A 69 -2.40 1.09 -4.25
CA LEU A 69 -1.40 1.70 -3.37
C LEU A 69 -0.30 2.38 -4.18
N THR A 70 0.13 3.55 -3.71
CA THR A 70 1.28 4.26 -4.29
C THR A 70 2.57 3.76 -3.66
N THR A 71 3.45 3.16 -4.45
CA THR A 71 4.78 2.75 -3.96
C THR A 71 5.61 3.95 -3.53
N ILE A 72 6.15 3.88 -2.32
CA ILE A 72 7.18 4.77 -1.80
C ILE A 72 8.48 3.97 -1.64
N ASP A 73 9.44 4.19 -2.54
CA ASP A 73 10.77 3.60 -2.45
C ASP A 73 11.74 4.60 -1.82
N LYS A 74 12.62 4.11 -0.93
CA LYS A 74 13.72 4.88 -0.35
C LYS A 74 14.73 5.31 -1.42
N ASN A 75 14.76 4.61 -2.57
CA ASN A 75 15.69 4.89 -3.66
C ASN A 75 15.11 5.77 -4.78
N ARG A 76 13.91 6.34 -4.60
CA ARG A 76 13.46 7.49 -5.42
C ARG A 76 14.16 8.77 -4.94
N THR A 77 15.49 8.73 -4.95
CA THR A 77 16.36 9.89 -4.84
C THR A 77 15.99 10.85 -5.97
N ALA A 78 15.31 11.94 -5.64
CA ALA A 78 15.57 13.28 -6.16
C ALA A 78 15.84 13.47 -7.68
N SER A 79 15.38 12.60 -8.58
CA SER A 79 15.48 12.81 -10.04
C SER A 79 14.26 13.50 -10.64
N ASP A 80 13.27 13.86 -9.82
CA ASP A 80 12.15 14.74 -10.19
C ASP A 80 12.34 16.17 -9.64
N LYS A 81 13.57 16.56 -9.26
CA LYS A 81 13.88 17.98 -9.00
C LYS A 81 14.24 18.69 -10.31
N LEU A 82 13.24 19.40 -10.83
CA LEU A 82 13.33 20.64 -11.62
C LEU A 82 13.66 20.51 -13.12
N PRO A 83 12.66 20.36 -14.00
CA PRO A 83 12.85 20.45 -15.46
C PRO A 83 12.98 21.91 -15.98
N TRP A 84 13.44 22.87 -15.18
CA TRP A 84 13.48 24.29 -15.60
C TRP A 84 14.68 25.11 -15.08
N LEU A 85 15.77 24.48 -14.66
CA LEU A 85 17.05 25.18 -14.45
C LEU A 85 18.09 24.73 -15.48
N LEU A 86 17.83 25.01 -16.75
CA LEU A 86 18.81 25.30 -17.80
C LEU A 86 18.15 26.21 -18.84
#